data_AF-A0A7M1B3T1-F1
#
_entry.id   AF-A0A7M1B3T1-F1
#
_cell.length_a   1.000
_cell.length_b   1.000
_cell.length_c   1.000
_cell.angle_alpha   90.00
_cell.angle_beta   90.00
_cell.angle_gamma   90.00
#
_symmetry.space_group_name_H-M   'P 1'
#
loop_
_entity.id
_entity.type
_entity.pdbx_description
1 polymer ?
#
loop_
_entity_poly.entity_id
_entity_poly.type
_entity_poly.pdbx_seq_one_letter_code
_entity_poly.pdbx_strand_id
1 'polypeptide(L)'
;MKLTLDEYSKKFKMSKEMISSKLRSKKLNYIVEDDTVYIIVPDEASPQPQQNTSPAKPRTTVAMVLSLYQKENLQLKAKIVQLEEKIDKLINDKEQMLRDEMSKIEKVYATKDEQLKQVLELLNTKLLAQNSNTVHDVEPLPQTQKAIEVEKENQIVELKTYLKTLDLEPYQRKIIKKRFLAVYDSDIRVIKQNGKLYLDFAKYDYSDLLEY
;
A
#
# COMPACT_ATOMS: atom_id res chain seq x y z
N MET A 1 -11.93 51.60 3.49
CA MET A 1 -10.46 51.56 3.22
C MET A 1 -10.15 51.31 1.74
N LYS A 2 -9.04 51.87 1.20
CA LYS A 2 -8.51 51.56 -0.15
C LYS A 2 -7.41 50.51 -0.03
N LEU A 3 -7.48 49.41 -0.79
CA LEU A 3 -6.46 48.35 -0.80
C LEU A 3 -5.95 48.13 -2.22
N THR A 4 -4.66 47.92 -2.38
CA THR A 4 -4.11 47.42 -3.65
C THR A 4 -4.56 45.98 -3.92
N LEU A 5 -4.41 45.53 -5.17
CA LEU A 5 -4.73 44.15 -5.56
C LEU A 5 -4.02 43.10 -4.67
N ASP A 6 -2.77 43.39 -4.31
CA ASP A 6 -1.92 42.50 -3.52
C ASP A 6 -2.31 42.47 -2.03
N GLU A 7 -2.63 43.63 -1.47
CA GLU A 7 -3.11 43.74 -0.08
C GLU A 7 -4.48 43.08 0.07
N TYR A 8 -5.37 43.28 -0.92
CA TYR A 8 -6.68 42.64 -0.95
C TYR A 8 -6.56 41.10 -1.05
N SER A 9 -5.65 40.60 -1.88
CA SER A 9 -5.35 39.17 -2.01
C SER A 9 -4.89 38.56 -0.68
N LYS A 10 -3.97 39.21 0.02
CA LYS A 10 -3.47 38.76 1.32
C LYS A 10 -4.56 38.79 2.40
N LYS A 11 -5.34 39.86 2.48
CA LYS A 11 -6.38 40.04 3.51
C LYS A 11 -7.52 39.02 3.39
N PHE A 12 -7.95 38.71 2.16
CA PHE A 12 -9.12 37.85 1.92
C PHE A 12 -8.77 36.43 1.46
N LYS A 13 -7.47 36.07 1.42
CA LYS A 13 -6.97 34.77 0.93
C LYS A 13 -7.53 34.39 -0.44
N MET A 14 -7.62 35.39 -1.34
CA MET A 14 -8.14 35.24 -2.70
C MET A 14 -7.00 35.35 -3.71
N SER A 15 -7.00 34.54 -4.77
CA SER A 15 -5.99 34.67 -5.84
C SER A 15 -6.16 35.99 -6.60
N LYS A 16 -5.06 36.55 -7.10
CA LYS A 16 -5.07 37.80 -7.90
C LYS A 16 -6.02 37.67 -9.10
N GLU A 17 -6.03 36.51 -9.75
CA GLU A 17 -6.93 36.20 -10.87
C GLU A 17 -8.41 36.22 -10.49
N MET A 18 -8.76 35.67 -9.33
CA MET A 18 -10.14 35.68 -8.84
C MET A 18 -10.61 37.11 -8.55
N ILE A 19 -9.72 37.96 -8.05
CA ILE A 19 -10.01 39.38 -7.82
C ILE A 19 -10.19 40.12 -9.15
N SER A 20 -9.31 39.89 -10.14
CA SER A 20 -9.46 40.44 -11.50
C SER A 20 -10.76 39.98 -12.17
N SER A 21 -11.17 38.72 -11.95
CA SER A 21 -12.45 38.20 -12.46
C SER A 21 -13.66 38.93 -11.85
N LYS A 22 -13.63 39.18 -10.53
CA LYS A 22 -14.67 39.95 -9.83
C LYS A 22 -14.68 41.43 -10.24
N LEU A 23 -13.52 42.00 -10.55
CA LEU A 23 -13.40 43.36 -11.10
C LEU A 23 -14.03 43.48 -12.48
N ARG A 24 -13.73 42.53 -13.39
CA ARG A 24 -14.34 42.44 -14.72
C ARG A 24 -15.86 42.29 -14.67
N SER A 25 -16.36 41.51 -13.70
CA SER A 25 -17.79 41.31 -13.50
C SER A 25 -18.48 42.42 -12.70
N LYS A 26 -17.80 43.57 -12.46
CA LYS A 26 -18.30 44.76 -11.74
C LYS A 26 -18.88 44.45 -10.35
N LYS A 27 -18.38 43.39 -9.69
CA LYS A 27 -18.80 42.97 -8.35
C LYS A 27 -17.99 43.65 -7.24
N LEU A 28 -16.93 44.38 -7.60
CA LEU A 28 -16.05 45.13 -6.70
C LEU A 28 -15.96 46.57 -7.17
N ASN A 29 -16.07 47.51 -6.22
CA ASN A 29 -15.85 48.93 -6.49
C ASN A 29 -14.34 49.19 -6.53
N TYR A 30 -13.87 49.88 -7.56
CA TYR A 30 -12.46 50.23 -7.72
C TYR A 30 -12.30 51.68 -8.16
N ILE A 31 -11.14 52.24 -7.83
CA ILE A 31 -10.69 53.55 -8.28
C ILE A 31 -9.30 53.40 -8.87
N VAL A 32 -9.02 54.14 -9.94
CA VAL A 32 -7.70 54.18 -10.58
C VAL A 32 -7.07 55.52 -10.23
N GLU A 33 -5.98 55.49 -9.47
CA GLU A 33 -5.17 56.66 -9.09
C GLU A 33 -3.72 56.34 -9.50
N ASP A 34 -3.06 57.27 -10.19
CA ASP A 34 -1.65 57.16 -10.61
C ASP A 34 -1.29 55.81 -11.26
N ASP A 35 -2.08 55.41 -12.27
CA ASP A 35 -1.94 54.16 -13.03
C ASP A 35 -2.04 52.86 -12.20
N THR A 36 -2.46 52.98 -10.94
CA THR A 36 -2.61 51.86 -10.00
C THR A 36 -4.09 51.65 -9.63
N VAL A 37 -4.53 50.39 -9.71
CA VAL A 37 -5.92 49.99 -9.39
C VAL A 37 -6.07 49.74 -7.89
N TYR A 38 -6.90 50.54 -7.22
CA TYR A 38 -7.27 50.37 -5.82
C TYR A 38 -8.69 49.85 -5.68
N ILE A 39 -8.87 48.85 -4.83
CA ILE A 39 -10.17 48.25 -4.51
C ILE A 39 -10.73 48.96 -3.27
N ILE A 40 -11.91 49.53 -3.42
CA ILE A 40 -12.63 50.21 -2.33
C ILE A 40 -13.33 49.14 -1.52
N VAL A 41 -12.84 48.89 -0.30
CA VAL A 41 -13.53 48.07 0.69
C VAL A 41 -14.41 49.01 1.51
N PRO A 42 -15.74 48.96 1.38
CA PRO A 42 -16.61 49.68 2.29
C PRO A 42 -16.34 49.18 3.70
N ASP A 43 -15.98 50.08 4.60
CA ASP A 43 -16.03 49.79 6.03
C ASP A 43 -17.51 49.59 6.39
N GLU A 44 -17.81 48.59 7.22
CA GLU A 44 -19.16 48.10 7.60
C GLU A 44 -20.10 49.16 8.23
N ALA A 45 -19.80 50.45 8.12
CA ALA A 45 -20.59 51.55 8.66
C ALA A 45 -20.62 52.75 7.70
N SER A 46 -21.27 52.61 6.53
CA SER A 46 -21.90 53.72 5.80
C SER A 46 -22.67 53.23 4.57
N PRO A 47 -24.02 53.16 4.60
CA PRO A 47 -24.81 52.98 3.39
C PRO A 47 -24.87 54.32 2.64
N GLN A 48 -24.06 54.48 1.59
CA GLN A 48 -24.32 55.54 0.61
C GLN A 48 -25.49 55.14 -0.32
N PRO A 49 -26.46 56.02 -0.57
CA PRO A 49 -27.57 55.73 -1.47
C PRO A 49 -27.10 55.78 -2.92
N GLN A 50 -26.89 54.62 -3.54
CA GLN A 50 -26.77 54.53 -4.99
C GLN A 50 -28.17 54.51 -5.61
N GLN A 51 -28.59 55.64 -6.17
CA GLN A 51 -29.70 55.71 -7.12
C GLN A 51 -29.28 55.02 -8.42
N ASN A 52 -29.67 53.76 -8.58
CA ASN A 52 -29.69 53.07 -9.87
C ASN A 52 -30.95 52.21 -9.92
N THR A 53 -31.98 52.73 -10.59
CA THR A 53 -33.22 52.02 -10.90
C THR A 53 -32.93 50.91 -11.90
N SER A 54 -32.69 49.71 -11.38
CA SER A 54 -32.82 48.45 -12.11
C SER A 54 -33.82 47.58 -11.34
N PRO A 55 -34.64 46.74 -12.01
CA PRO A 55 -35.64 45.94 -11.33
C PRO A 55 -34.97 45.09 -10.24
N ALA A 56 -35.37 45.33 -8.99
CA ALA A 56 -34.78 44.74 -7.81
C ALA A 56 -34.85 43.22 -7.93
N LYS A 57 -33.70 42.57 -8.11
CA LYS A 57 -33.58 41.12 -7.97
C LYS A 57 -34.12 40.75 -6.58
N PRO A 58 -34.90 39.66 -6.46
CA PRO A 58 -35.45 39.25 -5.18
C PRO A 58 -34.31 39.12 -4.16
N ARG A 59 -34.39 39.87 -3.06
CA ARG A 59 -33.38 39.82 -2.00
C ARG A 59 -33.38 38.43 -1.41
N THR A 60 -32.25 37.72 -1.52
CA THR A 60 -32.06 36.40 -0.93
C THR A 60 -32.37 36.47 0.55
N THR A 61 -33.48 35.87 0.98
CA THR A 61 -33.88 35.86 2.38
C THR A 61 -33.05 34.82 3.13
N VAL A 62 -32.77 35.05 4.41
CA VAL A 62 -32.04 34.11 5.28
C VAL A 62 -32.66 32.70 5.24
N ALA A 63 -34.00 32.62 5.19
CA ALA A 63 -34.73 31.37 5.03
C ALA A 63 -34.38 30.61 3.73
N MET A 64 -34.18 31.32 2.61
CA MET A 64 -33.79 30.71 1.34
C MET A 64 -32.38 30.15 1.42
N VAL A 65 -31.44 30.89 2.02
CA VAL A 65 -30.06 30.43 2.24
C VAL A 65 -30.04 29.19 3.14
N LEU A 66 -30.80 29.22 4.23
CA LEU A 66 -30.90 28.09 5.17
C LEU A 66 -31.50 26.85 4.49
N SER A 67 -32.55 27.03 3.68
CA SER A 67 -33.16 25.93 2.92
C SER A 67 -32.18 25.32 1.89
N LEU A 68 -31.34 26.15 1.27
CA LEU A 68 -30.34 25.70 0.31
C LEU A 68 -29.25 24.87 1.03
N TYR A 69 -28.75 25.35 2.16
CA TYR A 69 -27.79 24.60 2.98
C TYR A 69 -28.37 23.30 3.52
N GLN A 70 -29.64 23.29 3.92
CA GLN A 70 -30.31 22.07 4.38
C GLN A 70 -30.41 21.04 3.25
N LYS A 71 -30.77 21.48 2.04
CA LYS A 71 -30.81 20.61 0.85
C LYS A 71 -29.43 20.06 0.51
N GLU A 72 -28.40 20.91 0.52
CA GLU A 72 -27.03 20.50 0.22
C GLU A 72 -26.51 19.51 1.27
N ASN A 73 -26.77 19.75 2.56
CA ASN A 73 -26.44 18.78 3.62
C ASN A 73 -27.14 17.43 3.41
N LEU A 74 -28.40 17.42 2.99
CA LEU A 74 -29.13 16.18 2.73
C LEU A 74 -28.54 15.42 1.54
N GLN A 75 -28.15 16.13 0.47
CA GLN A 75 -27.45 15.54 -0.67
C GLN A 75 -26.08 14.95 -0.28
N LEU A 76 -25.32 15.66 0.56
CA LEU A 76 -24.03 15.17 1.08
C LEU A 76 -24.21 13.90 1.91
N LYS A 77 -25.19 13.87 2.82
CA LYS A 77 -25.53 12.67 3.61
C LYS A 77 -25.92 11.49 2.72
N ALA A 78 -26.77 11.71 1.72
CA ALA A 78 -27.15 10.66 0.78
C ALA A 78 -25.93 10.11 0.00
N LYS A 79 -25.00 11.00 -0.39
CA LYS A 79 -23.77 10.59 -1.07
C LYS A 79 -22.83 9.81 -0.15
N ILE A 80 -22.76 10.15 1.13
CA ILE A 80 -21.99 9.39 2.13
C ILE A 80 -22.53 7.96 2.22
N VAL A 81 -23.85 7.79 2.39
CA VAL A 81 -24.49 6.46 2.44
C VAL A 81 -24.19 5.65 1.17
N GLN A 82 -24.30 6.26 -0.01
CA GLN A 82 -23.96 5.59 -1.27
C GLN A 82 -22.49 5.18 -1.38
N LEU A 83 -21.57 5.95 -0.79
CA LEU A 83 -20.15 5.63 -0.77
C LEU A 83 -19.87 4.50 0.20
N GLU A 84 -20.50 4.50 1.38
CA GLU A 84 -20.42 3.42 2.37
C GLU A 84 -20.91 2.11 1.77
N GLU A 85 -22.07 2.09 1.11
CA GLU A 85 -22.58 0.88 0.42
C GLU A 85 -21.62 0.37 -0.67
N LYS A 86 -20.96 1.28 -1.41
CA LYS A 86 -19.96 0.89 -2.41
C LYS A 86 -18.70 0.32 -1.78
N ILE A 87 -18.26 0.88 -0.65
CA ILE A 87 -17.12 0.38 0.11
C ILE A 87 -17.43 -1.03 0.62
N ASP A 88 -18.61 -1.25 1.21
CA ASP A 88 -19.02 -2.56 1.71
C ASP A 88 -19.06 -3.61 0.59
N LYS A 89 -19.61 -3.26 -0.58
CA LYS A 89 -19.57 -4.12 -1.77
C LYS A 89 -18.14 -4.44 -2.20
N LEU A 90 -17.26 -3.43 -2.27
CA LEU A 90 -15.88 -3.63 -2.68
C LEU A 90 -15.10 -4.52 -1.69
N ILE A 91 -15.38 -4.39 -0.40
CA ILE A 91 -14.81 -5.26 0.64
C ILE A 91 -15.28 -6.70 0.43
N ASN A 92 -16.58 -6.91 0.21
CA ASN A 92 -17.13 -8.24 -0.04
C ASN A 92 -16.56 -8.87 -1.31
N ASP A 93 -16.48 -8.11 -2.42
CA ASP A 93 -15.90 -8.57 -3.68
C ASP A 93 -14.43 -8.97 -3.51
N LYS A 94 -13.66 -8.16 -2.76
CA LYS A 94 -12.26 -8.47 -2.44
C LYS A 94 -12.14 -9.74 -1.62
N GLU A 95 -12.97 -9.91 -0.59
CA GLU A 95 -12.95 -11.11 0.25
C GLU A 95 -13.32 -12.36 -0.56
N GLN A 96 -14.35 -12.26 -1.40
CA GLN A 96 -14.76 -13.35 -2.29
C GLN A 96 -13.63 -13.71 -3.26
N MET A 97 -12.96 -12.71 -3.87
CA MET A 97 -11.82 -12.95 -4.76
C MET A 97 -10.68 -13.68 -4.04
N LEU A 98 -10.37 -13.30 -2.79
CA LEU A 98 -9.34 -13.97 -2.00
C LEU A 98 -9.71 -15.42 -1.68
N ARG A 99 -10.99 -15.67 -1.36
CA ARG A 99 -11.51 -17.03 -1.12
C ARG A 99 -11.45 -17.89 -2.38
N ASP A 100 -11.81 -17.31 -3.53
CA ASP A 100 -11.78 -18.01 -4.81
C ASP A 100 -10.35 -18.37 -5.22
N GLU A 101 -9.39 -17.46 -5.08
CA GLU A 101 -7.97 -17.74 -5.35
C GLU A 101 -7.43 -18.80 -4.37
N MET A 102 -7.81 -18.74 -3.09
CA MET A 102 -7.43 -19.77 -2.12
C MET A 102 -7.97 -21.15 -2.52
N SER A 103 -9.25 -21.25 -2.89
CA SER A 103 -9.86 -22.51 -3.36
C SER A 103 -9.21 -23.01 -4.64
N LYS A 104 -8.83 -22.11 -5.55
CA LYS A 104 -8.13 -22.46 -6.79
C LYS A 104 -6.74 -23.03 -6.49
N ILE A 105 -5.98 -22.40 -5.59
CA ILE A 105 -4.67 -22.87 -5.15
C ILE A 105 -4.80 -24.26 -4.52
N GLU A 106 -5.74 -24.44 -3.61
CA GLU A 106 -6.01 -25.72 -2.95
C GLU A 106 -6.31 -26.83 -3.97
N LYS A 107 -7.18 -26.57 -4.94
CA LYS A 107 -7.49 -27.52 -6.03
C LYS A 107 -6.26 -27.86 -6.86
N VAL A 108 -5.42 -26.88 -7.19
CA VAL A 108 -4.19 -27.12 -7.95
C VAL A 108 -3.25 -28.03 -7.15
N TYR A 109 -3.02 -27.74 -5.87
CA TYR A 109 -2.16 -28.58 -5.03
C TYR A 109 -2.74 -29.99 -4.85
N ALA A 110 -4.05 -30.14 -4.62
CA ALA A 110 -4.70 -31.45 -4.55
C ALA A 110 -4.53 -32.25 -5.85
N THR A 111 -4.72 -31.60 -7.00
CA THR A 111 -4.53 -32.25 -8.31
C THR A 111 -3.07 -32.65 -8.53
N LYS A 112 -2.12 -31.81 -8.10
CA LYS A 112 -0.68 -32.12 -8.21
C LYS A 112 -0.28 -33.29 -7.32
N ASP A 113 -0.83 -33.35 -6.11
CA ASP A 113 -0.60 -34.46 -5.19
C ASP A 113 -1.16 -35.78 -5.73
N GLU A 114 -2.37 -35.75 -6.30
CA GLU A 114 -2.96 -36.91 -6.96
C GLU A 114 -2.13 -37.38 -8.16
N GLN A 115 -1.64 -36.45 -8.99
CA GLN A 115 -0.73 -36.75 -10.09
C GLN A 115 0.58 -37.39 -9.60
N LEU A 116 1.17 -36.87 -8.53
CA LEU A 116 2.39 -37.44 -7.93
C LEU A 116 2.15 -38.84 -7.41
N LYS A 117 1.03 -39.08 -6.72
CA LYS A 117 0.64 -40.39 -6.23
C LYS A 117 0.51 -41.40 -7.37
N GLN A 118 -0.17 -41.04 -8.46
CA GLN A 118 -0.29 -41.90 -9.65
C GLN A 118 1.08 -42.22 -10.27
N VAL A 119 1.98 -41.23 -10.37
CA VAL A 119 3.34 -41.44 -10.89
C VAL A 119 4.15 -42.38 -9.98
N LEU A 120 4.06 -42.21 -8.65
CA LEU A 120 4.74 -43.08 -7.69
C LEU A 120 4.20 -44.51 -7.72
N GLU A 121 2.90 -44.69 -7.82
CA GLU A 121 2.27 -46.01 -7.99
C GLU A 121 2.73 -46.69 -9.29
N LEU A 122 2.80 -45.95 -10.40
CA LEU A 122 3.31 -46.45 -11.67
C LEU A 122 4.79 -46.83 -11.60
N LEU A 123 5.62 -46.03 -10.92
CA LEU A 123 7.04 -46.36 -10.70
C LEU A 123 7.20 -47.61 -9.82
N ASN A 124 6.43 -47.71 -8.75
CA ASN A 124 6.48 -48.87 -7.85
C ASN A 124 6.05 -50.15 -8.58
N THR A 125 4.96 -50.10 -9.35
CA THR A 125 4.51 -51.23 -10.18
C THR A 125 5.54 -51.61 -11.24
N LYS A 126 6.17 -50.64 -11.91
CA LYS A 126 7.26 -50.91 -12.87
C LYS A 126 8.49 -51.53 -12.20
N LEU A 127 8.88 -51.04 -11.02
CA LEU A 127 10.00 -51.58 -10.25
C LEU A 127 9.72 -53.02 -9.79
N LEU A 128 8.53 -53.29 -9.24
CA LEU A 128 8.09 -54.64 -8.86
C LEU A 128 8.10 -55.58 -10.08
N ALA A 129 7.60 -55.12 -11.24
CA ALA A 129 7.63 -55.89 -12.48
C ALA A 129 9.07 -56.16 -12.97
N GLN A 130 9.98 -55.19 -12.84
CA GLN A 130 11.40 -55.39 -13.17
C GLN A 130 12.06 -56.39 -12.22
N ASN A 131 11.83 -56.28 -10.91
CA ASN A 131 12.37 -57.18 -9.91
C ASN A 131 11.84 -58.61 -10.06
N SER A 132 10.59 -58.79 -10.52
CA SER A 132 10.02 -60.12 -10.80
C SER A 132 10.63 -60.80 -12.05
N ASN A 133 11.21 -60.03 -12.97
CA ASN A 133 11.89 -60.56 -14.16
C ASN A 133 13.38 -60.88 -13.92
N THR A 134 13.95 -60.40 -12.82
CA THR A 134 15.33 -60.72 -12.38
C THR A 134 15.26 -61.62 -11.15
N VAL A 135 14.91 -62.90 -11.36
CA VAL A 135 15.02 -63.92 -10.32
C VAL A 135 16.51 -64.19 -10.07
N HIS A 136 17.10 -63.43 -9.14
CA HIS A 136 18.22 -63.92 -8.35
C HIS A 136 17.81 -63.83 -6.89
N ASP A 137 17.62 -65.01 -6.31
CA ASP A 137 17.21 -65.27 -4.94
C ASP A 137 18.26 -64.67 -3.99
N VAL A 138 17.93 -63.58 -3.29
CA VAL A 138 18.74 -63.07 -2.19
C VAL A 138 17.82 -62.72 -1.02
N GLU A 139 18.07 -63.45 0.05
CA GLU A 139 17.48 -63.47 1.39
C GLU A 139 17.20 -62.06 1.98
N PRO A 140 16.01 -61.82 2.58
CA PRO A 140 15.69 -60.51 3.14
C PRO A 140 16.35 -60.29 4.50
N LEU A 141 17.31 -59.35 4.56
CA LEU A 141 17.79 -58.82 5.85
C LEU A 141 16.74 -57.89 6.51
N PRO A 142 16.70 -57.81 7.85
CA PRO A 142 15.65 -57.15 8.61
C PRO A 142 15.66 -55.62 8.41
N GLN A 143 14.48 -55.10 8.07
CA GLN A 143 14.20 -53.67 7.93
C GLN A 143 14.37 -52.96 9.27
N THR A 144 15.49 -52.23 9.41
CA THR A 144 15.59 -51.21 10.45
C THR A 144 14.89 -49.95 9.93
N GLN A 145 13.62 -49.80 10.29
CA GLN A 145 12.86 -48.57 10.06
C GLN A 145 13.45 -47.46 10.95
N LYS A 146 14.45 -46.74 10.43
CA LYS A 146 14.67 -45.35 10.83
C LYS A 146 14.07 -44.49 9.73
N ALA A 147 12.92 -43.90 10.02
CA ALA A 147 12.37 -42.81 9.24
C ALA A 147 13.44 -41.73 9.12
N ILE A 148 14.01 -41.59 7.93
CA ILE A 148 14.80 -40.43 7.55
C ILE A 148 13.77 -39.40 7.12
N GLU A 149 13.44 -38.48 8.01
CA GLU A 149 12.78 -37.22 7.66
C GLU A 149 13.74 -36.48 6.70
N VAL A 150 13.45 -36.55 5.40
CA VAL A 150 14.14 -35.75 4.39
C VAL A 150 13.47 -34.39 4.34
N GLU A 151 13.77 -33.54 5.32
CA GLU A 151 13.62 -32.09 5.17
C GLU A 151 14.84 -31.55 4.42
N LYS A 152 14.70 -31.43 3.10
CA LYS A 152 15.56 -30.65 2.19
C LYS A 152 14.58 -29.92 1.28
N GLU A 153 14.51 -28.60 1.13
CA GLU A 153 15.45 -27.51 1.35
C GLU A 153 14.66 -26.21 1.53
N ASN A 154 14.73 -25.61 2.71
CA ASN A 154 14.68 -24.15 2.82
C ASN A 154 16.02 -23.77 3.45
N GLN A 155 17.07 -23.64 2.62
CA GLN A 155 18.42 -23.26 3.05
C GLN A 155 18.53 -21.78 3.48
N ILE A 156 17.40 -21.16 3.82
CA ILE A 156 17.31 -19.82 4.36
C ILE A 156 17.43 -19.92 5.88
N VAL A 157 18.60 -19.59 6.40
CA VAL A 157 18.91 -19.68 7.84
C VAL A 157 19.01 -18.28 8.45
N GLU A 158 18.44 -18.09 9.65
CA GLU A 158 18.60 -16.85 10.40
C GLU A 158 20.08 -16.66 10.79
N LEU A 159 20.68 -15.51 10.46
CA LEU A 159 22.08 -15.18 10.74
C LEU A 159 22.45 -15.42 12.20
N LYS A 160 21.58 -15.01 13.14
CA LYS A 160 21.83 -15.20 14.58
C LYS A 160 21.90 -16.67 14.97
N THR A 161 21.08 -17.52 14.35
CA THR A 161 21.04 -18.95 14.61
C THR A 161 22.26 -19.63 14.00
N TYR A 162 22.62 -19.27 12.76
CA TYR A 162 23.82 -19.75 12.09
C TYR A 162 25.11 -19.38 12.83
N LEU A 163 25.25 -18.14 13.32
CA LEU A 163 26.43 -17.75 14.10
C LEU A 163 26.54 -18.47 15.46
N LYS A 164 25.48 -19.10 15.96
CA LYS A 164 25.54 -19.95 17.16
C LYS A 164 25.99 -21.38 16.85
N THR A 165 25.78 -21.86 15.62
CA THR A 165 26.27 -23.18 15.21
C THR A 165 27.76 -23.16 14.89
N LEU A 166 28.32 -21.98 14.59
CA LEU A 166 29.76 -21.78 14.46
C LEU A 166 30.41 -21.63 15.83
N ASP A 167 31.55 -22.28 16.03
CA ASP A 167 32.37 -22.19 17.24
C ASP A 167 33.16 -20.87 17.29
N LEU A 168 32.42 -19.78 17.51
CA LEU A 168 32.94 -18.41 17.51
C LEU A 168 32.91 -17.80 18.90
N GLU A 169 33.85 -16.90 19.17
CA GLU A 169 33.84 -16.07 20.36
C GLU A 169 32.73 -14.98 20.29
N PRO A 170 32.19 -14.52 21.42
CA PRO A 170 31.18 -13.46 21.45
C PRO A 170 31.59 -12.19 20.68
N TYR A 171 32.88 -11.86 20.70
CA TYR A 171 33.44 -10.71 19.98
C TYR A 171 33.39 -10.89 18.46
N GLN A 172 33.79 -12.07 17.95
CA GLN A 172 33.74 -12.40 16.52
C GLN A 172 32.30 -12.35 15.98
N ARG A 173 31.36 -12.95 16.72
CA ARG A 173 29.92 -12.85 16.39
C ARG A 173 29.41 -11.41 16.31
N LYS A 174 29.96 -10.50 17.13
CA LYS A 174 29.59 -9.08 17.11
C LYS A 174 30.16 -8.36 15.89
N ILE A 175 31.39 -8.67 15.48
CA ILE A 175 32.01 -8.13 14.26
C ILE A 175 31.21 -8.55 13.04
N ILE A 176 30.93 -9.85 12.89
CA ILE A 176 30.20 -10.38 11.74
C ILE A 176 28.80 -9.75 11.65
N LYS A 177 28.05 -9.69 12.77
CA LYS A 177 26.73 -9.02 12.79
C LYS A 177 26.79 -7.56 12.36
N LYS A 178 27.81 -6.81 12.79
CA LYS A 178 28.00 -5.43 12.35
C LYS A 178 28.26 -5.34 10.85
N ARG A 179 29.03 -6.26 10.29
CA ARG A 179 29.31 -6.32 8.85
C ARG A 179 28.03 -6.56 8.07
N PHE A 180 27.27 -7.61 8.42
CA PHE A 180 25.97 -7.88 7.79
C PHE A 180 24.98 -6.70 7.92
N LEU A 181 25.00 -5.99 9.05
CA LEU A 181 24.19 -4.78 9.24
C LEU A 181 24.71 -3.55 8.47
N ALA A 182 25.97 -3.53 8.06
CA ALA A 182 26.49 -2.45 7.20
C ALA A 182 26.12 -2.68 5.73
N VAL A 183 26.04 -3.95 5.29
CA VAL A 183 25.82 -4.27 3.88
C VAL A 183 24.35 -4.60 3.54
N TYR A 184 23.44 -4.78 4.51
CA TYR A 184 22.08 -5.26 4.21
C TYR A 184 21.25 -4.39 3.24
N ASP A 185 21.50 -3.08 3.18
CA ASP A 185 20.80 -2.17 2.25
C ASP A 185 21.46 -2.14 0.85
N SER A 186 22.71 -2.61 0.72
CA SER A 186 23.50 -2.53 -0.51
C SER A 186 23.74 -3.88 -1.18
N ASP A 187 23.73 -4.97 -0.42
CA ASP A 187 24.03 -6.31 -0.89
C ASP A 187 22.78 -7.17 -0.92
N ILE A 188 22.40 -7.58 -2.13
CA ILE A 188 21.24 -8.43 -2.43
C ILE A 188 21.30 -9.82 -1.79
N ARG A 189 22.47 -10.25 -1.30
CA ARG A 189 22.66 -11.55 -0.63
C ARG A 189 22.03 -11.58 0.76
N VAL A 190 21.87 -10.42 1.41
CA VAL A 190 21.39 -10.35 2.80
C VAL A 190 19.88 -10.11 2.82
N ILE A 191 19.11 -11.10 3.30
CA ILE A 191 17.65 -11.02 3.30
C ILE A 191 17.16 -10.47 4.64
N LYS A 192 16.33 -9.42 4.63
CA LYS A 192 15.70 -8.86 5.84
C LYS A 192 14.21 -9.21 5.90
N GLN A 193 13.81 -9.95 6.93
CA GLN A 193 12.40 -10.30 7.18
C GLN A 193 12.10 -10.11 8.67
N ASN A 194 10.98 -9.46 9.00
CA ASN A 194 10.53 -9.25 10.39
C ASN A 194 11.61 -8.64 11.31
N GLY A 195 12.45 -7.75 10.78
CA GLY A 195 13.55 -7.11 11.52
C GLY A 195 14.77 -8.01 11.79
N LYS A 196 14.80 -9.23 11.24
CA LYS A 196 15.91 -10.18 11.33
C LYS A 196 16.61 -10.35 9.99
N LEU A 197 17.87 -10.81 10.04
CA LEU A 197 18.70 -11.08 8.87
C LEU A 197 18.77 -12.58 8.61
N TYR A 198 18.63 -12.96 7.35
CA TYR A 198 18.61 -14.33 6.84
C TYR A 198 19.63 -14.48 5.72
N LEU A 199 20.18 -15.69 5.62
CA LEU A 199 21.18 -16.10 4.65
C LEU A 199 20.64 -17.26 3.83
N ASP A 200 20.72 -17.14 2.51
CA ASP A 200 20.39 -18.22 1.57
C ASP A 200 21.67 -18.87 1.05
N PHE A 201 22.03 -20.02 1.62
CA PHE A 201 23.22 -20.79 1.24
C PHE A 201 23.06 -21.58 -0.06
N ALA A 202 21.83 -21.70 -0.58
CA ALA A 202 21.61 -22.36 -1.87
C ALA A 202 22.03 -21.46 -3.03
N LYS A 203 21.93 -20.15 -2.83
CA LYS A 203 22.09 -19.15 -3.88
C LYS A 203 23.40 -18.38 -3.83
N TYR A 204 23.94 -18.14 -2.63
CA TYR A 204 25.09 -17.25 -2.45
C TYR A 204 26.12 -17.82 -1.48
N ASP A 205 27.38 -17.49 -1.75
CA ASP A 205 28.49 -17.68 -0.82
C ASP A 205 28.66 -16.41 0.05
N TYR A 206 28.93 -16.63 1.34
CA TYR A 206 29.10 -15.61 2.37
C TYR A 206 30.46 -15.70 3.06
N SER A 207 31.39 -16.50 2.56
CA SER A 207 32.72 -16.69 3.16
C SER A 207 33.40 -15.33 3.42
N ASP A 208 33.29 -14.38 2.48
CA ASP A 208 33.78 -13.01 2.58
C ASP A 208 33.17 -12.20 3.74
N LEU A 209 31.88 -12.38 3.99
CA LEU A 209 31.15 -11.67 5.05
C LEU A 209 31.27 -12.36 6.42
N LEU A 210 31.65 -13.64 6.44
CA LEU A 210 31.81 -14.46 7.63
C LEU A 210 33.24 -14.45 8.19
N GLU A 211 34.23 -13.95 7.44
CA GLU A 211 35.60 -13.74 7.93
C GLU A 211 35.67 -12.72 9.08
N TYR A 212 36.47 -12.98 10.12
CA TYR A 212 36.55 -12.17 11.34
C TYR A 212 37.98 -11.86 11.78
#